data_AF-A0A6A6E8E6-F1
#
_entry.id   AF-A0A6A6E8E6-F1
#
_cell.length_a   1.000
_cell.length_b   1.000
_cell.length_c   1.000
_cell.angle_alpha   90.00
_cell.angle_beta   90.00
_cell.angle_gamma   90.00
#
_symmetry.space_group_name_H-M   'P 1'
#
loop_
_entity.id
_entity.type
_entity.pdbx_description
1 polymer ?
#
loop_
_entity_poly.entity_id
_entity_poly.type
_entity_poly.pdbx_seq_one_letter_code
_entity_poly.pdbx_strand_id
1 'polypeptide(L)'
;MDIIYHEAAATLIATASENSSQGLPGVSDTLREYQVCADVGYMHLLWTFGDPIELIRKSKWMTRGWTYQEGLLSRRCIYFTHQQVYFECQGMHQCKALRVPARATDHRLYSDSPILCMSGDGEAYSTVIFTSQLWIS
;
A
#
# COMPACT_ATOMS: atom_id res chain seq x y z
N MET A 1 20.90 11.26 -4.01
CA MET A 1 19.42 11.17 -3.98
C MET A 1 18.98 9.72 -3.84
N ASP A 2 19.64 8.81 -4.56
CA ASP A 2 19.74 7.37 -4.31
C ASP A 2 19.85 6.95 -2.83
N ILE A 3 20.78 7.52 -2.06
CA ILE A 3 21.01 7.12 -0.66
C ILE A 3 19.75 7.38 0.19
N ILE A 4 19.00 8.44 -0.11
CA ILE A 4 17.80 8.81 0.66
C ILE A 4 16.73 7.73 0.50
N TYR A 5 16.42 7.30 -0.73
CA TYR A 5 15.45 6.23 -0.98
C TYR A 5 15.95 4.86 -0.51
N HIS A 6 17.24 4.58 -0.67
CA HIS A 6 17.81 3.30 -0.27
C HIS A 6 17.83 3.10 1.25
N GLU A 7 18.16 4.15 2.02
CA GLU A 7 18.22 4.13 3.49
C GLU A 7 16.87 4.44 4.16
N ALA A 8 15.84 4.76 3.37
CA ALA A 8 14.50 4.97 3.90
C ALA A 8 13.96 3.69 4.54
N ALA A 9 13.24 3.85 5.66
CA ALA A 9 12.50 2.75 6.27
C ALA A 9 11.51 2.14 5.26
N ALA A 10 10.77 3.03 4.60
CA ALA A 10 9.88 2.77 3.49
C ALA A 10 9.57 4.07 2.75
N THR A 11 9.16 3.92 1.49
CA THR A 11 8.68 5.00 0.62
C THR A 11 7.18 4.84 0.41
N LEU A 12 6.42 5.87 0.79
CA LEU A 12 4.96 5.90 0.65
C LEU A 12 4.60 6.55 -0.68
N ILE A 13 3.87 5.83 -1.53
CA ILE A 13 3.57 6.22 -2.90
C ILE A 13 2.05 6.38 -3.09
N ALA A 14 1.63 7.60 -3.37
CA ALA A 14 0.22 7.97 -3.56
C ALA A 14 -0.24 7.71 -5.01
N THR A 15 -0.46 6.46 -5.39
CA THR A 15 -0.88 6.12 -6.78
C THR A 15 -2.33 6.48 -7.10
N ALA A 16 -3.18 6.54 -6.07
CA ALA A 16 -4.59 6.91 -6.16
C ALA A 16 -4.83 8.43 -6.17
N SER A 17 -3.82 9.22 -5.81
CA SER A 17 -4.00 10.67 -5.69
C SER A 17 -3.72 11.32 -7.03
N GLU A 18 -4.66 12.13 -7.53
CA GLU A 18 -4.46 12.93 -8.74
C GLU A 18 -3.77 14.27 -8.42
N ASN A 19 -3.99 14.74 -7.20
CA ASN A 19 -3.51 16.01 -6.69
C ASN A 19 -3.08 15.93 -5.22
N SER A 20 -2.55 17.04 -4.75
CA SER A 20 -1.99 17.29 -3.43
C SER A 20 -3.00 17.33 -2.29
N SER A 21 -4.25 17.67 -2.59
CA SER A 21 -5.32 17.88 -1.61
C SER A 21 -6.13 16.62 -1.35
N GLN A 22 -5.97 15.59 -2.18
CA GLN A 22 -6.55 14.28 -1.98
C GLN A 22 -5.73 13.49 -0.94
N GLY A 23 -6.41 12.94 0.06
CA GLY A 23 -5.81 12.07 1.06
C GLY A 23 -5.50 10.68 0.52
N LEU A 24 -4.79 9.86 1.32
CA LEU A 24 -4.45 8.49 0.95
C LEU A 24 -5.62 7.54 1.25
N PRO A 25 -6.12 6.77 0.28
CA PRO A 25 -7.20 5.82 0.52
C PRO A 25 -6.91 4.87 1.68
N GLY A 26 -7.82 4.84 2.65
CA GLY A 26 -7.72 4.01 3.85
C GLY A 26 -6.90 4.62 4.97
N VAL A 27 -6.54 5.91 4.87
CA VAL A 27 -5.87 6.70 5.92
C VAL A 27 -6.82 7.83 6.36
N SER A 28 -6.98 7.98 7.68
CA SER A 28 -7.89 8.95 8.29
C SER A 28 -9.31 8.84 7.70
N ASP A 29 -9.89 9.95 7.22
CA ASP A 29 -11.24 10.00 6.66
C ASP A 29 -11.31 9.67 5.17
N THR A 30 -10.17 9.38 4.52
CA THR A 30 -10.17 9.05 3.09
C THR A 30 -10.56 7.57 2.93
N LEU A 31 -11.76 7.32 2.41
CA LEU A 31 -12.26 5.97 2.23
C LEU A 31 -11.59 5.25 1.03
N ARG A 32 -11.40 3.93 1.17
CA ARG A 32 -11.07 3.04 0.05
C ARG A 32 -12.34 2.65 -0.70
N GLU A 33 -12.18 2.22 -1.95
CA GLU A 33 -13.26 1.55 -2.69
C GLU A 33 -13.82 0.38 -1.89
N TYR A 34 -15.14 0.22 -1.97
CA TYR A 34 -15.86 -0.76 -1.17
C TYR A 34 -15.59 -2.18 -1.68
N GLN A 35 -15.13 -3.05 -0.79
CA GLN A 35 -15.00 -4.46 -1.06
C GLN A 35 -16.37 -5.14 -0.91
N VAL A 36 -16.89 -5.70 -2.00
CA VAL A 36 -18.17 -6.42 -1.98
C VAL A 36 -18.01 -7.74 -1.22
N CYS A 37 -18.94 -8.01 -0.30
CA CYS A 37 -19.06 -9.28 0.39
C CYS A 37 -20.49 -9.82 0.25
N ALA A 38 -20.62 -11.15 0.28
CA ALA A 38 -21.90 -11.83 0.25
C ALA A 38 -21.87 -13.05 1.17
N ASP A 39 -22.98 -13.25 1.89
CA ASP A 39 -23.17 -14.43 2.73
C ASP A 39 -24.00 -15.46 1.96
N VAL A 40 -23.46 -16.67 1.81
CA VAL A 40 -24.15 -17.80 1.14
C VAL A 40 -24.16 -18.98 2.11
N GLY A 41 -25.27 -19.13 2.84
CA GLY A 41 -25.37 -20.13 3.91
C GLY A 41 -24.37 -19.83 5.03
N TYR A 42 -23.42 -20.75 5.23
CA TYR A 42 -22.31 -20.61 6.20
C TYR A 42 -21.03 -20.06 5.57
N MET A 43 -21.03 -19.71 4.29
CA MET A 43 -19.87 -19.19 3.58
C MET A 43 -19.91 -17.67 3.50
N HIS A 44 -18.78 -17.03 3.81
CA HIS A 44 -18.54 -15.62 3.59
C HIS A 44 -17.71 -15.45 2.31
N LEU A 45 -18.33 -14.96 1.25
CA LEU A 45 -17.67 -14.67 -0.01
C LEU A 45 -17.18 -13.22 -0.01
N LEU A 46 -15.91 -13.03 -0.37
CA LEU A 46 -15.29 -11.72 -0.52
C LEU A 46 -14.88 -11.56 -1.99
N TRP A 47 -15.28 -10.44 -2.60
CA TRP A 47 -14.76 -10.07 -3.90
C TRP A 47 -13.34 -9.54 -3.74
N THR A 48 -12.37 -10.17 -4.39
CA THR A 48 -10.99 -9.68 -4.39
C THR A 48 -10.81 -8.73 -5.57
N PHE A 49 -10.21 -7.58 -5.31
CA PHE A 49 -9.82 -6.64 -6.35
C PHE A 49 -8.79 -7.25 -7.32
N GLY A 50 -8.67 -6.66 -8.51
CA GLY A 50 -7.71 -7.09 -9.53
C GLY A 50 -6.25 -6.88 -9.11
N ASP A 51 -5.33 -7.20 -10.02
CA ASP A 51 -3.89 -6.99 -9.81
C ASP A 51 -3.58 -5.50 -9.53
N PRO A 52 -3.04 -5.14 -8.35
CA PRO A 52 -2.69 -3.76 -8.04
C PRO A 52 -1.60 -3.19 -8.96
N ILE A 53 -0.73 -4.03 -9.54
CA ILE A 53 0.33 -3.58 -10.45
C ILE A 53 -0.27 -2.88 -11.66
N GLU A 54 -1.41 -3.35 -12.17
CA GLU A 54 -2.10 -2.71 -13.29
C GLU A 54 -2.63 -1.31 -12.93
N LEU A 55 -3.11 -1.12 -11.70
CA LEU A 55 -3.53 0.21 -11.21
C LEU A 55 -2.32 1.13 -11.06
N ILE A 56 -1.21 0.62 -10.51
CA ILE A 56 0.03 1.38 -10.33
C ILE A 56 0.59 1.81 -11.70
N ARG A 57 0.62 0.92 -12.69
CA ARG A 57 1.09 1.22 -14.06
C ARG A 57 0.26 2.30 -14.75
N LYS A 58 -1.04 2.33 -14.51
CA LYS A 58 -1.96 3.33 -15.07
C LYS A 58 -1.98 4.64 -14.29
N SER A 59 -1.37 4.69 -13.11
CA SER A 59 -1.40 5.87 -12.24
C SER A 59 -0.63 7.06 -12.85
N LYS A 60 -1.04 8.28 -12.48
CA LYS A 60 -0.32 9.51 -12.81
C LYS A 60 1.10 9.54 -12.21
N TRP A 61 1.35 8.75 -11.17
CA TRP A 61 2.70 8.58 -10.64
C TRP A 61 3.62 7.89 -11.66
N MET A 62 3.15 6.83 -12.33
CA MET A 62 3.96 6.12 -13.33
C MET A 62 4.32 6.96 -14.57
N THR A 63 3.57 8.02 -14.87
CA THR A 63 3.82 8.88 -16.05
C THR A 63 4.88 9.96 -15.83
N ARG A 64 5.39 10.13 -14.60
CA ARG A 64 6.34 11.19 -14.25
C ARG A 64 7.78 10.68 -14.33
N GLY A 65 8.66 11.39 -15.03
CA GLY A 65 10.03 10.93 -15.26
C GLY A 65 10.88 10.67 -14.00
N TRP A 66 10.55 11.30 -12.86
CA TRP A 66 11.30 11.14 -11.61
C TRP A 66 10.86 9.96 -10.74
N THR A 67 9.77 9.26 -11.07
CA THR A 67 9.24 8.18 -10.23
C THR A 67 10.04 6.89 -10.30
N TYR A 68 10.91 6.78 -11.31
CA TYR A 68 11.92 5.73 -11.38
C TYR A 68 12.86 5.77 -10.17
N GLN A 69 13.25 6.96 -9.72
CA GLN A 69 14.13 7.09 -8.55
C GLN A 69 13.40 6.72 -7.25
N GLU A 70 12.11 7.07 -7.14
CA GLU A 70 11.30 6.78 -5.96
C GLU A 70 10.98 5.29 -5.83
N GLY A 71 10.56 4.63 -6.91
CA GLY A 71 10.15 3.24 -6.88
C GLY A 71 11.34 2.27 -6.89
N LEU A 72 12.32 2.49 -7.77
CA LEU A 72 13.40 1.52 -7.99
C LEU A 72 14.47 1.57 -6.90
N LEU A 73 14.81 2.78 -6.42
CA LEU A 73 15.91 2.94 -5.46
C LEU A 73 15.46 2.68 -4.02
N SER A 74 14.15 2.62 -3.78
CA SER A 74 13.59 2.29 -2.49
C SER A 74 13.65 0.79 -2.23
N ARG A 75 14.17 0.40 -1.06
CA ARG A 75 14.17 -1.02 -0.65
C ARG A 75 12.78 -1.54 -0.33
N ARG A 76 11.89 -0.65 0.14
CA ARG A 76 10.53 -0.94 0.57
C ARG A 76 9.58 0.15 0.07
N CYS A 77 8.58 -0.24 -0.71
CA CYS A 77 7.56 0.65 -1.26
C CYS A 77 6.18 0.27 -0.75
N ILE A 78 5.39 1.26 -0.34
CA ILE A 78 3.98 1.10 0.04
C ILE A 78 3.15 1.96 -0.91
N TYR A 79 2.44 1.32 -1.83
CA TYR A 79 1.60 1.97 -2.82
C TYR A 79 0.15 2.03 -2.32
N PHE A 80 -0.40 3.23 -2.28
CA PHE A 80 -1.81 3.48 -1.98
C PHE A 80 -2.58 3.61 -3.28
N THR A 81 -3.35 2.56 -3.61
CA THR A 81 -4.31 2.55 -4.73
C THR A 81 -5.72 2.82 -4.18
N HIS A 82 -6.69 3.12 -5.05
CA HIS A 82 -8.09 3.32 -4.62
C HIS A 82 -8.68 2.07 -3.97
N GLN A 83 -8.22 0.89 -4.39
CA GLN A 83 -8.79 -0.40 -4.02
C GLN A 83 -8.06 -1.06 -2.85
N GLN A 84 -6.72 -1.00 -2.87
CA GLN A 84 -5.88 -1.77 -1.95
C GLN A 84 -4.56 -1.07 -1.67
N VAL A 85 -3.90 -1.46 -0.57
CA VAL A 85 -2.51 -1.06 -0.31
C VAL A 85 -1.60 -2.20 -0.77
N TYR A 86 -0.63 -1.87 -1.60
CA TYR A 86 0.35 -2.82 -2.11
C TYR A 86 1.71 -2.54 -1.50
N PHE A 87 2.38 -3.58 -1.01
CA PHE A 87 3.71 -3.53 -0.43
C PHE A 87 4.69 -4.32 -1.28
N GLU A 88 5.84 -3.73 -1.52
CA GLU A 88 6.94 -4.31 -2.27
C GLU A 88 8.25 -4.13 -1.48
N CYS A 89 9.01 -5.20 -1.31
CA CYS A 89 10.31 -5.19 -0.64
C CYS A 89 11.27 -6.18 -1.32
N GLN A 90 12.30 -5.67 -2.01
CA GLN A 90 13.39 -6.49 -2.58
C GLN A 90 12.93 -7.76 -3.33
N GLY A 91 11.82 -7.69 -4.08
CA GLY A 91 11.25 -8.83 -4.82
C GLY A 91 10.25 -9.70 -4.04
N MET A 92 10.01 -9.42 -2.76
CA MET A 92 8.87 -9.93 -2.01
C MET A 92 7.71 -8.93 -2.10
N HIS A 93 6.51 -9.42 -2.42
CA HIS A 93 5.33 -8.59 -2.64
C HIS A 93 4.17 -9.04 -1.75
N GLN A 94 3.47 -8.08 -1.13
CA GLN A 94 2.26 -8.35 -0.34
C GLN A 94 1.15 -7.36 -0.69
N CYS A 95 -0.05 -7.86 -0.97
CA CYS A 95 -1.24 -7.02 -1.22
C CYS A 95 -2.16 -7.06 0.00
N LYS A 96 -2.50 -5.89 0.56
CA LYS A 96 -3.51 -5.76 1.60
C LYS A 96 -4.76 -5.09 1.03
N ALA A 97 -5.62 -5.92 0.46
CA ALA A 97 -6.94 -5.56 -0.07
C ALA A 97 -8.10 -5.96 0.85
N LEU A 98 -7.90 -7.04 1.63
CA LEU A 98 -8.99 -7.72 2.33
C LEU A 98 -9.37 -6.97 3.60
N ARG A 99 -10.61 -6.48 3.65
CA ARG A 99 -11.28 -6.08 4.89
C ARG A 99 -12.17 -7.22 5.32
N VAL A 100 -11.64 -8.12 6.15
CA VAL A 100 -12.42 -9.24 6.68
C VAL A 100 -13.50 -8.70 7.62
N PRO A 101 -14.79 -9.05 7.43
CA PRO A 101 -15.85 -8.62 8.34
C PRO A 101 -15.60 -9.17 9.75
N ALA A 102 -15.86 -8.34 10.78
CA ALA A 102 -15.55 -8.63 12.19
C ALA A 102 -16.21 -9.90 12.77
N ARG A 103 -17.13 -10.54 12.04
CA ARG A 103 -17.79 -11.80 12.42
C ARG A 103 -17.10 -13.04 11.84
N ALA A 104 -16.27 -12.88 10.81
CA ALA A 104 -15.48 -13.95 10.21
C ALA A 104 -14.13 -14.17 10.94
N THR A 105 -13.81 -13.33 11.93
CA THR A 105 -12.65 -13.51 12.82
C THR A 105 -12.98 -14.52 13.93
N ASP A 106 -13.25 -15.78 13.55
CA ASP A 106 -13.10 -16.87 14.52
C ASP A 106 -11.59 -17.12 14.69
N HIS A 107 -11.13 -17.02 15.94
CA HIS A 107 -9.73 -16.92 16.35
C HIS A 107 -8.85 -18.14 16.02
N ARG A 108 -9.40 -19.15 15.33
CA ARG A 108 -8.76 -20.45 15.08
C ARG A 108 -8.15 -20.62 13.68
N LEU A 109 -8.38 -19.69 12.74
CA LEU A 109 -7.88 -19.79 11.36
C LEU A 109 -6.91 -18.67 10.94
N TYR A 110 -6.51 -17.80 11.87
CA TYR A 110 -5.75 -16.57 11.58
C TYR A 110 -4.40 -16.54 12.34
N SER A 111 -3.70 -17.68 12.45
CA SER A 111 -2.31 -17.71 12.97
C SER A 111 -1.29 -17.22 11.94
N ASP A 112 -1.62 -17.22 10.64
CA ASP A 112 -0.69 -16.92 9.55
C ASP A 112 -1.03 -15.63 8.80
N SER A 113 -1.57 -14.67 9.52
CA SER A 113 -1.74 -13.33 8.99
C SER A 113 -0.38 -12.66 9.04
N PRO A 114 0.17 -12.17 7.93
CA PRO A 114 1.36 -11.34 7.99
C PRO A 114 0.93 -10.01 8.60
N ILE A 115 0.84 -9.97 9.93
CA ILE A 115 1.08 -8.75 10.66
C ILE A 115 2.47 -8.33 10.22
N LEU A 116 2.52 -7.17 9.58
CA LEU A 116 3.69 -6.50 9.08
C LEU A 116 4.83 -6.58 10.11
N CYS A 117 5.70 -7.59 9.99
CA CYS A 117 6.94 -7.66 10.76
C CYS A 117 7.89 -6.64 10.17
N MET A 118 7.75 -5.38 10.58
CA MET A 118 8.87 -4.44 10.57
C MET A 118 9.84 -4.98 11.62
N SER A 119 10.72 -5.93 11.26
CA SER A 119 11.86 -6.23 12.14
C SER A 119 12.76 -5.00 12.12
N GLY A 120 12.53 -4.12 13.10
CA GLY A 120 13.42 -3.01 13.41
C GLY A 120 14.67 -3.61 14.02
N ASP A 121 15.69 -3.84 13.20
CA ASP A 121 17.04 -3.91 13.71
C ASP A 121 17.34 -2.48 14.19
N GLY A 122 17.42 -2.34 15.52
CA GLY A 122 17.54 -1.06 16.19
C GLY A 122 18.78 -0.27 15.74
N GLU A 123 18.72 1.04 16.04
CA GLU A 123 19.82 2.00 15.93
C GLU A 123 20.08 2.60 14.54
N ALA A 124 19.11 3.32 13.98
CA ALA A 124 19.37 4.55 13.22
C ALA A 124 18.05 5.30 13.01
N TYR A 125 18.10 6.63 13.02
CA TYR A 125 17.01 7.54 12.64
C TYR A 125 16.44 7.16 11.27
N SER A 126 15.48 6.24 11.26
CA SER A 126 14.96 5.64 10.04
C SER A 126 13.88 6.56 9.47
N THR A 127 14.19 7.22 8.36
CA THR A 127 13.29 8.22 7.76
C THR A 127 12.23 7.50 6.93
N VAL A 128 10.95 7.79 7.18
CA VAL A 128 9.86 7.43 6.27
C VAL A 128 9.75 8.53 5.23
N ILE A 129 9.94 8.18 3.97
CA ILE A 129 9.80 9.14 2.89
C ILE A 129 8.35 9.14 2.43
N PHE A 130 7.67 10.24 2.69
CA PHE A 130 6.46 10.57 1.96
C PHE A 130 6.90 11.15 0.62
N THR A 131 6.57 10.49 -0.49
CA THR A 131 6.70 11.15 -1.79
C THR A 131 5.59 12.18 -1.85
N SER A 132 5.94 13.40 -1.43
CA SER A 132 5.03 14.54 -1.47
C SER A 132 4.73 14.81 -2.94
N GLN A 133 3.57 14.37 -3.42
CA GLN A 133 3.02 14.79 -4.72
C GLN A 133 2.62 16.29 -4.72
N LEU A 134 3.32 17.14 -3.99
CA LEU A 134 2.73 18.32 -3.35
C LEU A 134 3.48 19.64 -3.52
N TRP A 135 4.68 19.66 -4.11
CA TRP A 135 5.50 20.89 -4.12
C TRP A 135 6.00 21.39 -5.46
N ILE A 136 5.45 20.96 -6.60
CA ILE A 136 5.65 21.67 -7.88
C ILE A 136 4.39 21.56 -8.74
N SER A 137 3.51 22.56 -8.63
CA SER A 137 2.55 22.98 -9.65
C SER A 137 2.54 24.50 -9.66
#